data_AF-A0A956BCY7-F1
#
_entry.id   AF-A0A956BCY7-F1
#
_cell.length_a   1.000
_cell.length_b   1.000
_cell.length_c   1.000
_cell.angle_alpha   90.00
_cell.angle_beta   90.00
_cell.angle_gamma   90.00
#
_symmetry.space_group_name_H-M   'P 1'
#
loop_
_entity.id
_entity.type
_entity.pdbx_description
1 polymer ?
#
loop_
_entity_poly.entity_id
_entity_poly.type
_entity_poly.pdbx_seq_one_letter_code
_entity_poly.pdbx_strand_id
1 'polypeptide(L)'
;MISAELEARIRRLFHAEAWPVGTIARQLGVHHSTVRRVLAKGGVPAEAFATRRSKADPFLPFMLQVLTQYPDLRASRLYEMVRERGYDGGPDHFRAIVARHRPRKPAEAFLRLSTLPGEQAQVDWGHFGHVEVDGARRPLVAFVMVLSWSRWMILRFGVDQRMGSFLGHHAAAFEALEGVPRVLLYDNLKSAVTQRIGDAIVFNETLLAFAAHHRYEPRPVAPYRGNEKGRVERGIRDVRESFFPARTWTDLEDLNRQAERWCREIRGARKHPEDRTRTVAEAFTEERTKLRTLPDDAFPIEDRVDARVGKTPYVRFDGNDYSVPHDRVRRTLGVAATSDTVRVLDGLEVVAVHRRSWGKGCQIEEPAHIAALATRKAEARQERGMNRLFVSVPEARPFIERMAERGGNIGGAVAILGGLLDAFGAKELGVALDEALAADALHVAAVRQILDRRRLDTGKPTPIAVALPDDPRVRDVTVRQRPLNAYDALKGMKGNEHG
;
A
#
# COMPACT_ATOMS: atom_id res chain seq x y z
N MET A 1 -16.95 -51.38 30.10
CA MET A 1 -17.96 -52.40 30.45
C MET A 1 -18.50 -52.05 31.82
N ILE A 2 -19.82 -52.08 32.04
CA ILE A 2 -20.43 -51.78 33.35
C ILE A 2 -20.48 -53.10 34.15
N SER A 3 -20.21 -53.07 35.45
CA SER A 3 -20.34 -54.29 36.29
C SER A 3 -21.80 -54.71 36.43
N ALA A 4 -22.05 -56.02 36.54
CA ALA A 4 -23.39 -56.57 36.73
C ALA A 4 -24.06 -56.05 38.02
N GLU A 5 -23.26 -55.79 39.05
CA GLU A 5 -23.71 -55.19 40.31
C GLU A 5 -24.24 -53.76 40.11
N LEU A 6 -23.54 -52.95 39.30
CA LEU A 6 -23.96 -51.59 38.97
C LEU A 6 -25.22 -51.60 38.07
N GLU A 7 -25.36 -52.57 37.16
CA GLU A 7 -26.60 -52.75 36.38
C GLU A 7 -27.80 -53.08 37.30
N ALA A 8 -27.63 -53.99 38.26
CA ALA A 8 -28.67 -54.36 39.22
C ALA A 8 -29.07 -53.19 40.12
N ARG A 9 -28.11 -52.39 40.57
CA ARG A 9 -28.34 -51.22 41.42
C ARG A 9 -29.06 -50.09 40.69
N ILE A 10 -28.74 -49.85 39.41
CA ILE A 10 -29.49 -48.93 38.55
C ILE A 10 -30.95 -49.37 38.40
N ARG A 11 -31.19 -50.67 38.15
CA ARG A 11 -32.55 -51.21 38.01
C ARG A 11 -33.36 -51.12 39.30
N ARG A 12 -32.74 -51.46 40.45
CA ARG A 12 -33.38 -51.34 41.77
C ARG A 12 -33.79 -49.90 42.07
N LEU A 13 -32.89 -48.94 41.92
CA LEU A 13 -33.18 -47.51 42.19
C LEU A 13 -34.29 -46.96 41.29
N PHE A 14 -34.37 -47.44 40.05
CA PHE A 14 -35.42 -47.02 39.12
C PHE A 14 -36.78 -47.66 39.43
N HIS A 15 -36.83 -48.98 39.68
CA HIS A 15 -38.10 -49.70 39.85
C HIS A 15 -38.64 -49.72 41.27
N ALA A 16 -37.78 -49.84 42.29
CA ALA A 16 -38.21 -49.93 43.69
C ALA A 16 -38.35 -48.55 44.34
N GLU A 17 -37.48 -47.60 43.97
CA GLU A 17 -37.44 -46.27 44.60
C GLU A 17 -38.00 -45.16 43.69
N ALA A 18 -38.33 -45.47 42.42
CA ALA A 18 -38.88 -44.54 41.43
C ALA A 18 -37.99 -43.30 41.15
N TRP A 19 -36.67 -43.43 41.27
CA TRP A 19 -35.77 -42.29 41.07
C TRP A 19 -35.62 -41.88 39.60
N PRO A 20 -35.58 -40.57 39.29
CA PRO A 20 -35.29 -40.09 37.94
C PRO A 20 -33.89 -40.48 37.45
N VAL A 21 -33.74 -40.72 36.15
CA VAL A 21 -32.46 -41.08 35.50
C VAL A 21 -31.30 -40.13 35.87
N GLY A 22 -31.57 -38.83 35.97
CA GLY A 22 -30.58 -37.83 36.35
C GLY A 22 -30.14 -37.93 37.82
N THR A 23 -31.05 -38.31 38.71
CA THR A 23 -30.78 -38.53 40.14
C THR A 23 -29.94 -39.80 40.33
N ILE A 24 -30.30 -40.88 39.64
CA ILE A 24 -29.54 -42.14 39.65
C ILE A 24 -28.13 -41.93 39.11
N ALA A 25 -27.99 -41.19 38.00
CA ALA A 25 -26.70 -40.84 37.40
C ALA A 25 -25.79 -40.09 38.39
N ARG A 26 -26.35 -39.11 39.10
CA ARG A 26 -25.61 -38.30 40.09
C ARG A 26 -25.21 -39.13 41.32
N GLN A 27 -26.14 -39.94 41.87
CA GLN A 27 -25.88 -40.73 43.08
C GLN A 27 -24.83 -41.83 42.86
N LEU A 28 -24.85 -42.46 41.68
CA LEU A 28 -23.94 -43.56 41.34
C LEU A 28 -22.66 -43.08 40.64
N GLY A 29 -22.50 -41.78 40.39
CA GLY A 29 -21.33 -41.23 39.71
C GLY A 29 -21.18 -41.68 38.26
N VAL A 30 -22.29 -42.01 37.59
CA VAL A 30 -22.29 -42.54 36.21
C VAL A 30 -22.97 -41.58 35.23
N HIS A 31 -22.53 -41.59 33.98
CA HIS A 31 -23.14 -40.75 32.95
C HIS A 31 -24.60 -41.16 32.67
N HIS A 32 -25.49 -40.19 32.45
CA HIS A 32 -26.93 -40.44 32.26
C HIS A 32 -27.25 -41.36 31.07
N SER A 33 -26.41 -41.38 30.03
CA SER A 33 -26.55 -42.33 28.90
C SER A 33 -26.32 -43.78 29.32
N THR A 34 -25.44 -44.02 30.30
CA THR A 34 -25.15 -45.33 30.89
C THR A 34 -26.39 -45.85 31.63
N VAL A 35 -27.03 -45.00 32.42
CA VAL A 35 -28.28 -45.33 33.14
C VAL A 35 -29.40 -45.67 32.15
N ARG A 36 -29.62 -44.82 31.12
CA ARG A 36 -30.61 -45.09 30.06
C ARG A 36 -30.36 -46.42 29.35
N ARG A 37 -29.11 -46.72 29.01
CA ARG A 37 -28.73 -47.97 28.33
C ARG A 37 -29.05 -49.20 29.18
N VAL A 38 -28.76 -49.15 30.49
CA VAL A 38 -29.04 -50.26 31.42
C VAL A 38 -30.53 -50.50 31.60
N LEU A 39 -31.32 -49.42 31.70
CA LEU A 39 -32.78 -49.50 31.83
C LEU A 39 -33.45 -49.96 30.52
N ALA A 40 -32.98 -49.49 29.36
CA ALA A 40 -33.45 -49.96 28.06
C ALA A 40 -33.17 -51.46 27.85
N LYS A 41 -31.97 -51.94 28.22
CA LYS A 41 -31.62 -53.37 28.23
C LYS A 41 -32.47 -54.17 29.24
N GLY A 42 -33.09 -53.50 30.22
CA GLY A 42 -34.00 -54.08 31.20
C GLY A 42 -35.48 -54.07 30.78
N GLY A 43 -35.80 -53.67 29.54
CA GLY A 43 -37.16 -53.68 29.02
C GLY A 43 -37.98 -52.44 29.36
N VAL A 44 -37.38 -51.39 29.91
CA VAL A 44 -38.09 -50.12 30.17
C VAL A 44 -38.25 -49.34 28.85
N PRO A 45 -39.49 -48.97 28.44
CA PRO A 45 -39.74 -48.24 27.19
C PRO A 45 -39.02 -46.90 27.14
N ALA A 46 -38.58 -46.49 25.95
CA ALA A 46 -37.86 -45.23 25.75
C ALA A 46 -38.64 -43.99 26.24
N GLU A 47 -39.96 -44.07 26.21
CA GLU A 47 -40.91 -43.04 26.65
C GLU A 47 -40.86 -42.78 28.17
N ALA A 48 -40.53 -43.80 28.98
CA ALA A 48 -40.37 -43.64 30.42
C ALA A 48 -39.13 -42.80 30.79
N PHE A 49 -38.22 -42.56 29.83
CA PHE A 49 -37.04 -41.71 29.99
C PHE A 49 -37.22 -40.32 29.38
N ALA A 50 -38.37 -40.04 28.77
CA ALA A 50 -38.60 -38.80 28.06
C ALA A 50 -38.51 -37.60 29.02
N THR A 51 -37.72 -36.61 28.61
CA THR A 51 -37.64 -35.31 29.25
C THR A 51 -39.05 -34.74 29.43
N ARG A 52 -39.31 -34.05 30.57
CA ARG A 52 -40.59 -33.37 30.84
C ARG A 52 -41.14 -32.73 29.56
N ARG A 53 -42.45 -32.94 29.30
CA ARG A 53 -43.19 -32.23 28.25
C ARG A 53 -42.83 -30.74 28.31
N SER A 54 -42.36 -30.19 27.19
CA SER A 54 -42.05 -28.78 27.14
C SER A 54 -43.34 -27.98 27.11
N LYS A 55 -43.35 -26.80 27.74
CA LYS A 55 -44.42 -25.82 27.59
C LYS A 55 -44.70 -25.45 26.12
N ALA A 56 -43.74 -25.70 25.22
CA ALA A 56 -43.88 -25.43 23.79
C ALA A 56 -44.51 -26.60 23.00
N ASP A 57 -44.66 -27.79 23.60
CA ASP A 57 -45.19 -28.98 22.91
C ASP A 57 -46.61 -28.76 22.34
N PRO A 58 -47.55 -28.09 23.04
CA PRO A 58 -48.88 -27.80 22.49
C PRO A 58 -48.85 -26.89 21.26
N PHE A 59 -47.81 -26.06 21.13
CA PHE A 59 -47.64 -25.10 20.04
C PHE A 59 -46.82 -25.64 18.87
N LEU A 60 -46.23 -26.83 19.04
CA LEU A 60 -45.35 -27.43 18.05
C LEU A 60 -46.00 -27.64 16.67
N PRO A 61 -47.28 -28.08 16.55
CA PRO A 61 -47.93 -28.22 15.25
C PRO A 61 -48.00 -26.88 14.49
N PHE A 62 -48.34 -25.80 15.19
CA PHE A 62 -48.38 -24.45 14.62
C PHE A 62 -46.98 -23.96 14.22
N MET A 63 -45.99 -24.17 15.09
CA MET A 63 -44.60 -23.82 14.80
C MET A 63 -44.09 -24.52 13.54
N LEU A 64 -44.37 -25.82 13.39
CA LEU A 64 -43.99 -26.59 12.22
C LEU A 64 -44.69 -26.08 10.96
N GLN A 65 -45.99 -25.82 11.00
CA GLN A 65 -46.74 -25.26 9.88
C GLN A 65 -46.14 -23.92 9.40
N VAL A 66 -45.85 -23.02 10.33
CA VAL A 66 -45.26 -21.71 10.01
C VAL A 66 -43.83 -21.84 9.49
N LEU A 67 -43.01 -22.73 10.05
CA LEU A 67 -41.64 -22.97 9.58
C LEU A 67 -41.60 -23.69 8.23
N THR A 68 -42.61 -24.48 7.90
CA THR A 68 -42.75 -25.06 6.55
C THR A 68 -43.11 -24.00 5.52
N GLN A 69 -44.01 -23.08 5.86
CA GLN A 69 -44.43 -21.99 4.96
C GLN A 69 -43.36 -20.88 4.86
N TYR A 70 -42.64 -20.61 5.94
CA TYR A 70 -41.61 -19.55 6.04
C TYR A 70 -40.33 -20.08 6.73
N PRO A 71 -39.48 -20.85 6.02
CA PRO A 71 -38.30 -21.50 6.61
C PRO A 71 -37.28 -20.54 7.23
N ASP A 72 -37.14 -19.34 6.68
CA ASP A 72 -36.19 -18.31 7.13
C ASP A 72 -36.76 -17.38 8.23
N LEU A 73 -38.01 -17.60 8.67
CA LEU A 73 -38.65 -16.75 9.67
C LEU A 73 -37.83 -16.72 10.98
N ARG A 74 -37.51 -15.50 11.45
CA ARG A 74 -36.74 -15.32 12.69
C ARG A 74 -37.45 -15.96 13.88
N ALA A 75 -36.70 -16.70 14.70
CA ALA A 75 -37.24 -17.38 15.88
C ALA A 75 -37.88 -16.40 16.89
N SER A 76 -37.42 -15.14 16.94
CA SER A 76 -38.05 -14.07 17.72
C SER A 76 -39.46 -13.75 17.26
N ARG A 77 -39.70 -13.73 15.94
CA ARG A 77 -41.03 -13.47 15.39
C ARG A 77 -41.97 -14.65 15.63
N LEU A 78 -41.48 -15.87 15.46
CA LEU A 78 -42.25 -17.08 15.77
C LEU A 78 -42.59 -17.17 17.27
N TYR A 79 -41.70 -16.69 18.14
CA TYR A 79 -41.93 -16.61 19.58
C TYR A 79 -43.06 -15.64 19.92
N GLU A 80 -43.11 -14.44 19.31
CA GLU A 80 -44.23 -13.50 19.46
C GLU A 80 -45.56 -14.14 19.05
N MET A 81 -45.59 -14.79 17.89
CA MET A 81 -46.80 -15.46 17.37
C MET A 81 -47.30 -16.56 18.32
N VAL A 82 -46.38 -17.31 18.94
CA VAL A 82 -46.74 -18.38 19.87
C VAL A 82 -47.10 -17.82 21.27
N ARG A 83 -46.52 -16.69 21.68
CA ARG A 83 -46.92 -15.96 22.89
C ARG A 83 -48.33 -15.39 22.81
N GLU A 84 -48.71 -14.80 21.68
CA GLU A 84 -50.09 -14.34 21.43
C GLU A 84 -51.12 -15.47 21.57
N ARG A 85 -50.69 -16.73 21.36
CA ARG A 85 -51.52 -17.93 21.46
C ARG A 85 -51.48 -18.56 22.85
N GLY A 86 -50.83 -17.93 23.83
CA GLY A 86 -50.84 -18.36 25.23
C GLY A 86 -49.57 -19.08 25.70
N TYR A 87 -48.46 -19.03 24.96
CA TYR A 87 -47.19 -19.56 25.44
C TYR A 87 -46.57 -18.67 26.53
N ASP A 88 -46.26 -19.28 27.67
CA ASP A 88 -45.73 -18.62 28.88
C ASP A 88 -44.24 -18.98 29.16
N GLY A 89 -43.58 -19.69 28.25
CA GLY A 89 -42.19 -20.09 28.40
C GLY A 89 -41.18 -19.02 27.94
N GLY A 90 -39.94 -19.15 28.40
CA GLY A 90 -38.87 -18.18 28.07
C GLY A 90 -38.37 -18.25 26.63
N PRO A 91 -37.79 -17.15 26.11
CA PRO A 91 -37.36 -17.03 24.71
C PRO A 91 -36.15 -17.92 24.37
N ASP A 92 -35.23 -18.14 25.30
CA ASP A 92 -34.00 -18.91 25.04
C ASP A 92 -34.29 -20.39 24.80
N HIS A 93 -35.15 -20.98 25.63
CA HIS A 93 -35.64 -22.34 25.45
C HIS A 93 -36.44 -22.51 24.16
N PHE A 94 -37.26 -21.51 23.82
CA PHE A 94 -38.03 -21.50 22.58
C PHE A 94 -37.14 -21.50 21.34
N ARG A 95 -36.06 -20.69 21.33
CA ARG A 95 -35.09 -20.67 20.21
C ARG A 95 -34.42 -22.03 20.00
N ALA A 96 -34.08 -22.73 21.09
CA ALA A 96 -33.51 -24.07 21.00
C ALA A 96 -34.47 -25.08 20.36
N ILE A 97 -35.78 -24.98 20.65
CA ILE A 97 -36.82 -25.81 20.03
C ILE A 97 -36.97 -25.48 18.54
N VAL A 98 -37.06 -24.19 18.19
CA VAL A 98 -37.13 -23.76 16.78
C VAL A 98 -35.93 -24.26 15.98
N ALA A 99 -34.72 -24.19 16.53
CA ALA A 99 -33.51 -24.67 15.86
C ALA A 99 -33.55 -26.18 15.55
N ARG A 100 -34.22 -26.99 16.39
CA ARG A 100 -34.39 -28.42 16.18
C ARG A 100 -35.42 -28.75 15.09
N HIS A 101 -36.44 -27.93 14.96
CA HIS A 101 -37.61 -28.19 14.10
C HIS A 101 -37.60 -27.40 12.78
N ARG A 102 -36.69 -26.43 12.63
CA ARG A 102 -36.54 -25.70 11.36
C ARG A 102 -36.13 -26.66 10.25
N PRO A 103 -36.84 -26.68 9.10
CA PRO A 103 -36.44 -27.48 7.94
C PRO A 103 -35.00 -27.13 7.56
N ARG A 104 -34.12 -28.15 7.53
CA ARG A 104 -32.78 -27.98 6.97
C ARG A 104 -32.94 -27.85 5.46
N LYS A 105 -32.29 -26.86 4.85
CA LYS A 105 -32.18 -26.83 3.39
C LYS A 105 -31.65 -28.19 2.92
N PRO A 106 -32.27 -28.83 1.92
CA PRO A 106 -31.70 -30.06 1.36
C PRO A 106 -30.24 -29.77 1.01
N ALA A 107 -29.34 -30.64 1.45
CA ALA A 107 -27.94 -30.51 1.09
C ALA A 107 -27.85 -30.67 -0.43
N GLU A 108 -27.53 -29.59 -1.14
CA GLU A 108 -27.26 -29.67 -2.56
C GLU A 108 -26.10 -30.63 -2.78
N ALA A 109 -26.36 -31.72 -3.49
CA ALA A 109 -25.34 -32.65 -3.92
C ALA A 109 -24.59 -32.01 -5.08
N PHE A 110 -23.42 -31.42 -4.81
CA PHE A 110 -22.56 -30.88 -5.85
C PHE A 110 -21.80 -32.02 -6.54
N LEU A 111 -21.85 -32.06 -7.88
CA LEU A 111 -20.97 -32.93 -8.66
C LEU A 111 -19.51 -32.55 -8.38
N ARG A 112 -18.72 -33.54 -7.95
CA ARG A 112 -17.29 -33.36 -7.70
C ARG A 112 -16.57 -33.38 -9.05
N LEU A 113 -16.38 -32.20 -9.64
CA LEU A 113 -15.62 -32.06 -10.89
C LEU A 113 -14.15 -32.47 -10.62
N SER A 114 -13.71 -33.59 -11.21
CA SER A 114 -12.31 -33.99 -11.24
C SER A 114 -11.59 -33.18 -12.32
N THR A 115 -10.59 -32.40 -11.94
CA THR A 115 -9.70 -31.70 -12.89
C THR A 115 -8.50 -32.58 -13.23
N LEU A 116 -8.02 -32.54 -14.45
CA LEU A 116 -6.80 -33.23 -14.88
C LEU A 116 -5.53 -32.51 -14.38
N PRO A 117 -4.39 -33.21 -14.26
CA PRO A 117 -3.11 -32.59 -13.94
C PRO A 117 -2.77 -31.47 -14.95
N GLY A 118 -2.41 -30.29 -14.44
CA GLY A 118 -2.00 -29.12 -15.23
C GLY A 118 -3.17 -28.39 -15.92
N GLU A 119 -4.40 -28.85 -15.73
CA GLU A 119 -5.57 -28.27 -16.39
C GLU A 119 -5.93 -26.91 -15.80
N GLN A 120 -5.95 -26.79 -14.48
CA GLN A 120 -6.60 -25.65 -13.83
C GLN A 120 -5.88 -25.22 -12.55
N ALA A 121 -5.83 -23.90 -12.31
CA ALA A 121 -5.48 -23.32 -11.02
C ALA A 121 -6.52 -22.26 -10.61
N GLN A 122 -6.63 -22.01 -9.31
CA GLN A 122 -7.48 -20.94 -8.76
C GLN A 122 -6.60 -19.86 -8.15
N VAL A 123 -6.92 -18.61 -8.46
CA VAL A 123 -6.18 -17.44 -7.98
C VAL A 123 -7.13 -16.47 -7.30
N ASP A 124 -6.70 -15.96 -6.15
CA ASP A 124 -7.41 -14.92 -5.41
C ASP A 124 -6.43 -14.12 -4.52
N TRP A 125 -6.88 -12.96 -4.06
CA TRP A 125 -6.19 -12.12 -3.09
C TRP A 125 -6.85 -12.19 -1.72
N GLY A 126 -6.06 -12.41 -0.68
CA GLY A 126 -6.46 -12.20 0.70
C GLY A 126 -5.96 -10.87 1.25
N HIS A 127 -6.79 -10.11 1.97
CA HIS A 127 -6.34 -8.91 2.70
C HIS A 127 -5.88 -9.24 4.12
N PHE A 128 -4.61 -8.98 4.45
CA PHE A 128 -3.95 -9.33 5.71
C PHE A 128 -3.68 -8.15 6.63
N GLY A 129 -4.39 -7.04 6.44
CA GLY A 129 -4.27 -5.85 7.28
C GLY A 129 -3.39 -4.81 6.60
N HIS A 130 -2.61 -4.09 7.38
CA HIS A 130 -1.71 -3.05 6.87
C HIS A 130 -0.33 -3.22 7.49
N VAL A 131 0.69 -2.82 6.74
CA VAL A 131 2.09 -2.82 7.16
C VAL A 131 2.69 -1.44 6.91
N GLU A 132 3.71 -1.08 7.68
CA GLU A 132 4.50 0.11 7.42
C GLU A 132 5.66 -0.24 6.48
N VAL A 133 5.74 0.47 5.36
CA VAL A 133 6.81 0.35 4.38
C VAL A 133 7.30 1.76 4.08
N ASP A 134 8.59 2.01 4.28
CA ASP A 134 9.23 3.32 4.12
C ASP A 134 8.45 4.46 4.82
N GLY A 135 7.97 4.20 6.04
CA GLY A 135 7.19 5.18 6.83
C GLY A 135 5.75 5.40 6.34
N ALA A 136 5.27 4.63 5.37
CA ALA A 136 3.89 4.69 4.88
C ALA A 136 3.10 3.44 5.22
N ARG A 137 1.87 3.64 5.69
CA ARG A 137 0.91 2.56 5.93
C ARG A 137 0.33 2.05 4.60
N ARG A 138 0.70 0.83 4.20
CA ARG A 138 0.26 0.15 2.97
C ARG A 138 -0.59 -1.09 3.30
N PRO A 139 -1.56 -1.46 2.46
CA PRO A 139 -2.32 -2.69 2.66
C PRO A 139 -1.41 -3.90 2.48
N LEU A 140 -1.42 -4.84 3.41
CA LEU A 140 -0.75 -6.12 3.23
C LEU A 140 -1.73 -7.09 2.58
N VAL A 141 -1.36 -7.60 1.43
CA VAL A 141 -2.25 -8.43 0.61
C VAL A 141 -1.51 -9.67 0.15
N ALA A 142 -2.17 -10.82 0.23
CA ALA A 142 -1.59 -12.10 -0.15
C ALA A 142 -2.17 -12.56 -1.48
N PHE A 143 -1.32 -12.71 -2.47
CA PHE A 143 -1.59 -13.45 -3.68
C PHE A 143 -1.55 -14.95 -3.38
N VAL A 144 -2.62 -15.67 -3.67
CA VAL A 144 -2.71 -17.12 -3.48
C VAL A 144 -3.10 -17.77 -4.80
N MET A 145 -2.25 -18.69 -5.28
CA MET A 145 -2.55 -19.57 -6.41
C MET A 145 -2.57 -21.02 -5.93
N VAL A 146 -3.61 -21.77 -6.25
CA VAL A 146 -3.74 -23.19 -5.89
C VAL A 146 -4.00 -24.04 -7.14
N LEU A 147 -3.11 -24.99 -7.44
CA LEU A 147 -3.33 -25.98 -8.49
C LEU A 147 -4.52 -26.87 -8.14
N SER A 148 -5.41 -27.05 -9.10
CA SER A 148 -6.69 -27.73 -8.89
C SER A 148 -6.60 -29.24 -8.85
N TRP A 149 -5.51 -29.85 -9.30
CA TRP A 149 -5.30 -31.27 -9.16
C TRP A 149 -4.40 -31.59 -7.96
N SER A 150 -3.11 -31.25 -7.98
CA SER A 150 -2.17 -31.58 -6.88
C SER A 150 -2.49 -30.89 -5.55
N ARG A 151 -3.31 -29.82 -5.59
CA ARG A 151 -3.53 -28.89 -4.47
C ARG A 151 -2.30 -28.06 -4.13
N TRP A 152 -1.21 -28.10 -4.89
CA TRP A 152 -0.02 -27.27 -4.65
C TRP A 152 -0.40 -25.79 -4.55
N MET A 153 0.23 -25.06 -3.63
CA MET A 153 -0.07 -23.65 -3.39
C MET A 153 1.18 -22.81 -3.57
N ILE A 154 1.01 -21.69 -4.25
CA ILE A 154 1.94 -20.57 -4.24
C ILE A 154 1.29 -19.45 -3.42
N LEU A 155 2.04 -18.91 -2.47
CA LEU A 155 1.65 -17.80 -1.60
C LEU A 155 2.71 -16.71 -1.70
N ARG A 156 2.30 -15.49 -2.05
CA ARG A 156 3.16 -14.31 -2.02
C ARG A 156 2.44 -13.12 -1.41
N PHE A 157 3.15 -12.28 -0.68
CA PHE A 157 2.66 -11.05 -0.08
C PHE A 157 3.15 -9.83 -0.86
N GLY A 158 2.25 -8.87 -1.05
CA GLY A 158 2.48 -7.58 -1.67
C GLY A 158 1.88 -6.44 -0.85
N VAL A 159 2.12 -5.21 -1.30
CA VAL A 159 1.74 -3.96 -0.59
C VAL A 159 0.68 -3.13 -1.33
N ASP A 160 0.14 -3.67 -2.42
CA ASP A 160 -0.94 -3.10 -3.22
C ASP A 160 -1.64 -4.19 -4.06
N GLN A 161 -2.77 -3.84 -4.71
CA GLN A 161 -3.55 -4.73 -5.57
C GLN A 161 -3.68 -4.20 -7.01
N ARG A 162 -2.71 -3.40 -7.48
CA ARG A 162 -2.66 -2.87 -8.84
C ARG A 162 -2.38 -3.97 -9.85
N MET A 163 -2.66 -3.68 -11.12
CA MET A 163 -2.45 -4.63 -12.21
C MET A 163 -0.97 -5.04 -12.33
N GLY A 164 -0.03 -4.09 -12.27
CA GLY A 164 1.40 -4.41 -12.34
C GLY A 164 1.81 -5.41 -11.26
N SER A 165 1.44 -5.15 -10.00
CA SER A 165 1.68 -6.08 -8.89
C SER A 165 0.98 -7.42 -9.12
N PHE A 166 -0.26 -7.44 -9.58
CA PHE A 166 -0.99 -8.68 -9.86
C PHE A 166 -0.33 -9.58 -10.90
N LEU A 167 0.11 -9.00 -12.01
CA LEU A 167 0.81 -9.73 -13.07
C LEU A 167 2.22 -10.14 -12.61
N GLY A 168 2.90 -9.30 -11.83
CA GLY A 168 4.19 -9.62 -11.21
C GLY A 168 4.11 -10.85 -10.30
N HIS A 169 3.05 -10.96 -9.50
CA HIS A 169 2.83 -12.16 -8.68
C HIS A 169 2.51 -13.41 -9.52
N HIS A 170 1.82 -13.27 -10.66
CA HIS A 170 1.60 -14.39 -11.58
C HIS A 170 2.89 -14.87 -12.22
N ALA A 171 3.70 -13.96 -12.76
CA ALA A 171 4.96 -14.30 -13.40
C ALA A 171 5.87 -15.09 -12.45
N ALA A 172 6.06 -14.56 -11.23
CA ALA A 172 6.82 -15.25 -10.20
C ALA A 172 6.20 -16.59 -9.76
N ALA A 173 4.87 -16.70 -9.76
CA ALA A 173 4.22 -17.98 -9.48
C ALA A 173 4.46 -18.99 -10.60
N PHE A 174 4.43 -18.58 -11.87
CA PHE A 174 4.72 -19.48 -12.99
C PHE A 174 6.18 -19.91 -13.03
N GLU A 175 7.11 -19.00 -12.69
CA GLU A 175 8.52 -19.33 -12.48
C GLU A 175 8.69 -20.38 -11.36
N ALA A 176 8.05 -20.18 -10.20
CA ALA A 176 8.10 -21.13 -9.09
C ALA A 176 7.45 -22.49 -9.41
N LEU A 177 6.49 -22.52 -10.32
CA LEU A 177 5.87 -23.75 -10.82
C LEU A 177 6.67 -24.41 -11.94
N GLU A 178 7.65 -23.71 -12.52
CA GLU A 178 8.35 -24.06 -13.77
C GLU A 178 7.36 -24.35 -14.92
N GLY A 179 6.23 -23.64 -14.94
CA GLY A 179 5.19 -23.85 -15.93
C GLY A 179 3.87 -23.14 -15.64
N VAL A 180 2.96 -23.21 -16.60
CA VAL A 180 1.68 -22.50 -16.59
C VAL A 180 0.52 -23.51 -16.69
N PRO A 181 -0.50 -23.44 -15.81
CA PRO A 181 -1.72 -24.24 -15.96
C PRO A 181 -2.53 -23.78 -17.18
N ARG A 182 -3.34 -24.67 -17.77
CA ARG A 182 -4.11 -24.34 -18.99
C ARG A 182 -5.19 -23.29 -18.72
N VAL A 183 -5.84 -23.34 -17.57
CA VAL A 183 -6.92 -22.45 -17.16
C VAL A 183 -6.63 -21.85 -15.80
N LEU A 184 -6.76 -20.54 -15.68
CA LEU A 184 -6.68 -19.82 -14.40
C LEU A 184 -8.06 -19.27 -14.05
N LEU A 185 -8.61 -19.76 -12.95
CA LEU A 185 -9.88 -19.32 -12.40
C LEU A 185 -9.65 -18.11 -11.49
N TYR A 186 -10.34 -17.02 -11.79
CA TYR A 186 -10.32 -15.80 -10.99
C TYR A 186 -11.63 -15.60 -10.25
N ASP A 187 -11.51 -15.47 -8.94
CA ASP A 187 -12.58 -15.06 -8.05
C ASP A 187 -12.21 -13.68 -7.50
N ASN A 188 -13.16 -12.76 -7.45
CA ASN A 188 -12.95 -11.32 -7.17
C ASN A 188 -12.28 -10.52 -8.30
N LEU A 189 -13.14 -10.13 -9.22
CA LEU A 189 -12.84 -9.49 -10.49
C LEU A 189 -12.43 -8.01 -10.43
N LYS A 190 -12.29 -7.35 -9.27
CA LYS A 190 -12.04 -5.89 -9.27
C LYS A 190 -10.70 -5.47 -9.88
N SER A 191 -9.63 -6.22 -9.66
CA SER A 191 -8.33 -5.94 -10.30
C SER A 191 -8.23 -6.56 -11.70
N ALA A 192 -8.99 -7.62 -11.99
CA ALA A 192 -8.92 -8.35 -13.27
C ALA A 192 -9.97 -7.89 -14.31
N VAL A 193 -10.98 -7.09 -13.92
CA VAL A 193 -12.12 -6.72 -14.78
C VAL A 193 -12.30 -5.22 -14.84
N THR A 194 -12.33 -4.73 -16.07
CA THR A 194 -12.50 -3.30 -16.38
C THR A 194 -13.98 -2.89 -16.35
N GLN A 195 -14.90 -3.77 -16.75
CA GLN A 195 -16.34 -3.48 -16.78
C GLN A 195 -17.18 -4.78 -16.70
N ARG A 196 -18.36 -4.71 -16.07
CA ARG A 196 -19.41 -5.74 -16.18
C ARG A 196 -20.49 -5.23 -17.12
N ILE A 197 -20.75 -5.94 -18.23
CA ILE A 197 -21.86 -5.66 -19.16
C ILE A 197 -22.76 -6.89 -19.18
N GLY A 198 -23.87 -6.85 -18.45
CA GLY A 198 -24.76 -8.02 -18.29
C GLY A 198 -24.06 -9.19 -17.58
N ASP A 199 -24.21 -10.40 -18.14
CA ASP A 199 -23.56 -11.63 -17.65
C ASP A 199 -22.13 -11.83 -18.18
N ALA A 200 -21.66 -10.97 -19.09
CA ALA A 200 -20.32 -11.05 -19.67
C ALA A 200 -19.30 -10.28 -18.84
N ILE A 201 -18.20 -10.95 -18.52
CA ILE A 201 -17.09 -10.41 -17.74
C ILE A 201 -15.99 -9.97 -18.71
N VAL A 202 -15.72 -8.68 -18.78
CA VAL A 202 -14.65 -8.13 -19.63
C VAL A 202 -13.36 -8.04 -18.82
N PHE A 203 -12.45 -8.99 -19.07
CA PHE A 203 -11.12 -8.93 -18.50
C PHE A 203 -10.36 -7.69 -18.98
N ASN A 204 -9.46 -7.20 -18.12
CA ASN A 204 -8.56 -6.12 -18.47
C ASN A 204 -7.67 -6.51 -19.68
N GLU A 205 -7.49 -5.61 -20.64
CA GLU A 205 -6.70 -5.85 -21.86
C GLU A 205 -5.27 -6.30 -21.55
N THR A 206 -4.65 -5.72 -20.53
CA THR A 206 -3.30 -6.10 -20.08
C THR A 206 -3.27 -7.53 -19.56
N LEU A 207 -4.32 -7.97 -18.84
CA LEU A 207 -4.44 -9.36 -18.38
C LEU A 207 -4.62 -10.31 -19.57
N LEU A 208 -5.42 -9.94 -20.57
CA LEU A 208 -5.60 -10.74 -21.78
C LEU A 208 -4.30 -10.86 -22.58
N ALA A 209 -3.55 -9.76 -22.72
CA ALA A 209 -2.22 -9.77 -23.35
C ALA A 209 -1.23 -10.66 -22.57
N PHE A 210 -1.23 -10.55 -21.24
CA PHE A 210 -0.41 -11.40 -20.37
C PHE A 210 -0.80 -12.88 -20.47
N ALA A 211 -2.09 -13.18 -20.57
CA ALA A 211 -2.59 -14.54 -20.73
C ALA A 211 -2.27 -15.13 -22.10
N ALA A 212 -2.33 -14.32 -23.16
CA ALA A 212 -1.89 -14.71 -24.50
C ALA A 212 -0.39 -15.02 -24.53
N HIS A 213 0.42 -14.17 -23.89
CA HIS A 213 1.87 -14.37 -23.74
C HIS A 213 2.21 -15.70 -23.07
N HIS A 214 1.62 -15.95 -21.90
CA HIS A 214 1.83 -17.17 -21.11
C HIS A 214 0.97 -18.36 -21.56
N ARG A 215 0.16 -18.17 -22.60
CA ARG A 215 -0.69 -19.19 -23.23
C ARG A 215 -1.60 -19.88 -22.21
N TYR A 216 -2.34 -19.14 -21.41
CA TYR A 216 -3.39 -19.70 -20.56
C TYR A 216 -4.75 -19.05 -20.83
N GLU A 217 -5.82 -19.73 -20.44
CA GLU A 217 -7.17 -19.19 -20.51
C GLU A 217 -7.54 -18.55 -19.15
N PRO A 218 -7.71 -17.21 -19.08
CA PRO A 218 -8.28 -16.58 -17.90
C PRO A 218 -9.79 -16.83 -17.91
N ARG A 219 -10.31 -17.41 -16.83
CA ARG A 219 -11.73 -17.74 -16.73
C ARG A 219 -12.33 -17.22 -15.42
N PRO A 220 -13.45 -16.51 -15.46
CA PRO A 220 -14.09 -16.05 -14.23
C PRO A 220 -14.83 -17.21 -13.58
N VAL A 221 -14.87 -17.22 -12.25
CA VAL A 221 -15.72 -18.19 -11.52
C VAL A 221 -17.19 -17.79 -11.69
N ALA A 222 -18.03 -18.73 -12.14
CA ALA A 222 -19.46 -18.50 -12.31
C ALA A 222 -20.16 -18.29 -10.94
N PRO A 223 -21.02 -17.26 -10.77
CA PRO A 223 -21.65 -16.94 -9.47
C PRO A 223 -22.45 -18.08 -8.83
N TYR A 224 -22.94 -19.02 -9.64
CA TYR A 224 -23.83 -20.11 -9.22
C TYR A 224 -23.14 -21.47 -9.05
N ARG A 225 -21.80 -21.53 -9.17
CA ARG A 225 -21.00 -22.77 -9.01
C ARG A 225 -20.02 -22.67 -7.85
N GLY A 226 -20.54 -22.62 -6.63
CA GLY A 226 -19.73 -22.53 -5.40
C GLY A 226 -18.73 -23.68 -5.20
N ASN A 227 -18.92 -24.82 -5.87
CA ASN A 227 -18.00 -25.96 -5.86
C ASN A 227 -16.65 -25.65 -6.55
N GLU A 228 -16.65 -24.83 -7.61
CA GLU A 228 -15.44 -24.41 -8.33
C GLU A 228 -14.67 -23.32 -7.57
N LYS A 229 -15.28 -22.63 -6.62
CA LYS A 229 -14.67 -21.49 -5.90
C LYS A 229 -13.85 -21.88 -4.66
N GLY A 230 -14.17 -23.03 -4.04
CA GLY A 230 -13.76 -23.29 -2.66
C GLY A 230 -12.30 -23.70 -2.43
N ARG A 231 -11.41 -23.84 -3.43
CA ARG A 231 -10.02 -24.31 -3.18
C ARG A 231 -9.13 -23.15 -2.72
N VAL A 232 -9.18 -22.02 -3.44
CA VAL A 232 -8.40 -20.83 -3.07
C VAL A 232 -8.93 -20.18 -1.80
N GLU A 233 -10.26 -20.15 -1.58
CA GLU A 233 -10.86 -19.67 -0.33
C GLU A 233 -10.39 -20.47 0.89
N ARG A 234 -10.39 -21.81 0.77
CA ARG A 234 -9.82 -22.69 1.80
C ARG A 234 -8.33 -22.46 1.98
N GLY A 235 -7.62 -22.17 0.89
CA GLY A 235 -6.21 -21.77 0.92
C GLY A 235 -5.99 -20.50 1.72
N ILE A 236 -6.71 -19.42 1.43
CA ILE A 236 -6.63 -18.15 2.16
C ILE A 236 -6.97 -18.35 3.64
N ARG A 237 -8.00 -19.15 3.95
CA ARG A 237 -8.32 -19.49 5.35
C ARG A 237 -7.17 -20.20 6.06
N ASP A 238 -6.55 -21.19 5.41
CA ASP A 238 -5.38 -21.90 5.94
C ASP A 238 -4.18 -20.94 6.16
N VAL A 239 -3.97 -19.98 5.26
CA VAL A 239 -2.97 -18.93 5.47
C VAL A 239 -3.30 -18.07 6.69
N ARG A 240 -4.57 -17.69 6.88
CA ARG A 240 -5.02 -16.89 8.04
C ARG A 240 -4.98 -17.63 9.37
N GLU A 241 -5.17 -18.95 9.36
CA GLU A 241 -5.28 -19.76 10.59
C GLU A 241 -3.95 -20.43 10.97
N SER A 242 -3.15 -20.83 9.98
CA SER A 242 -1.96 -21.68 10.20
C SER A 242 -0.64 -21.01 9.83
N PHE A 243 -0.61 -20.13 8.83
CA PHE A 243 0.64 -19.45 8.43
C PHE A 243 0.84 -18.14 9.18
N PHE A 244 -0.12 -17.22 9.07
CA PHE A 244 0.05 -15.82 9.44
C PHE A 244 0.00 -15.50 10.95
N PRO A 245 -0.82 -16.16 11.78
CA PRO A 245 -0.92 -15.82 13.20
C PRO A 245 0.41 -15.91 13.94
N ALA A 246 0.67 -14.93 14.82
CA ALA A 246 1.85 -14.84 15.69
C ALA A 246 3.21 -14.93 14.97
N ARG A 247 3.25 -14.64 13.66
CA ARG A 247 4.48 -14.66 12.86
C ARG A 247 5.23 -13.33 12.97
N THR A 248 6.54 -13.42 13.15
CA THR A 248 7.46 -12.28 13.07
C THR A 248 8.26 -12.34 11.77
N TRP A 249 8.57 -11.18 11.21
CA TRP A 249 9.29 -11.01 9.96
C TRP A 249 9.94 -9.62 9.93
N THR A 250 11.06 -9.46 9.22
CA THR A 250 11.82 -8.19 9.19
C THR A 250 11.32 -7.23 8.11
N ASP A 251 11.04 -7.79 6.93
CA ASP A 251 10.61 -7.07 5.73
C ASP A 251 9.73 -7.98 4.87
N LEU A 252 9.19 -7.42 3.78
CA LEU A 252 8.28 -8.13 2.89
C LEU A 252 8.98 -9.31 2.18
N GLU A 253 10.28 -9.21 1.92
CA GLU A 253 11.05 -10.28 1.29
C GLU A 253 11.20 -11.46 2.25
N ASP A 254 11.48 -11.20 3.52
CA ASP A 254 11.54 -12.21 4.57
C ASP A 254 10.20 -12.93 4.75
N LEU A 255 9.10 -12.19 4.81
CA LEU A 255 7.76 -12.78 4.88
C LEU A 255 7.48 -13.69 3.67
N ASN A 256 7.92 -13.30 2.47
CA ASN A 256 7.78 -14.10 1.26
C ASN A 256 8.66 -15.37 1.27
N ARG A 257 9.91 -15.30 1.73
CA ARG A 257 10.76 -16.48 1.91
C ARG A 257 10.17 -17.46 2.92
N GLN A 258 9.59 -16.96 4.01
CA GLN A 258 8.88 -17.78 4.99
C GLN A 258 7.62 -18.43 4.38
N ALA A 259 6.86 -17.68 3.58
CA ALA A 259 5.66 -18.18 2.89
C ALA A 259 5.97 -19.30 1.90
N GLU A 260 7.02 -19.13 1.10
CA GLU A 260 7.51 -20.15 0.17
C GLU A 260 7.90 -21.43 0.90
N ARG A 261 8.72 -21.30 1.96
CA ARG A 261 9.12 -22.43 2.80
C ARG A 261 7.93 -23.17 3.39
N TRP A 262 6.95 -22.43 3.93
CA TRP A 262 5.74 -23.01 4.49
C TRP A 262 4.91 -23.76 3.44
N CYS A 263 4.75 -23.21 2.24
CA CYS A 263 4.05 -23.88 1.15
C CYS A 263 4.74 -25.20 0.77
N ARG A 264 6.08 -25.18 0.66
CA ARG A 264 6.87 -26.34 0.25
C ARG A 264 6.93 -27.43 1.33
N GLU A 265 7.29 -27.07 2.55
CA GLU A 265 7.65 -28.02 3.60
C GLU A 265 6.45 -28.44 4.45
N ILE A 266 5.60 -27.48 4.84
CA ILE A 266 4.47 -27.77 5.72
C ILE A 266 3.25 -28.19 4.91
N ARG A 267 2.89 -27.39 3.90
CA ARG A 267 1.69 -27.66 3.10
C ARG A 267 1.93 -28.77 2.08
N GLY A 268 3.11 -28.81 1.45
CA GLY A 268 3.53 -29.87 0.54
C GLY A 268 3.56 -31.25 1.18
N ALA A 269 3.96 -31.36 2.46
CA ALA A 269 3.99 -32.63 3.20
C ALA A 269 2.60 -33.17 3.61
N ARG A 270 1.53 -32.38 3.47
CA ARG A 270 0.17 -32.85 3.82
C ARG A 270 -0.29 -33.92 2.84
N LYS A 271 -1.10 -34.88 3.34
CA LYS A 271 -1.72 -35.90 2.50
C LYS A 271 -2.68 -35.28 1.49
N HIS A 272 -2.65 -35.79 0.26
CA HIS A 272 -3.53 -35.30 -0.79
C HIS A 272 -5.01 -35.59 -0.44
N PRO A 273 -5.94 -34.61 -0.58
CA PRO A 273 -7.31 -34.74 -0.07
C PRO A 273 -8.15 -35.84 -0.72
N GLU A 274 -7.86 -36.16 -1.98
CA GLU A 274 -8.61 -37.18 -2.75
C GLU A 274 -7.86 -38.51 -2.83
N ASP A 275 -6.56 -38.50 -2.56
CA ASP A 275 -5.70 -39.68 -2.59
C ASP A 275 -4.73 -39.62 -1.40
N ARG A 276 -5.12 -40.20 -0.27
CA ARG A 276 -4.37 -40.09 0.98
C ARG A 276 -3.09 -40.93 1.01
N THR A 277 -2.81 -41.70 -0.04
CA THR A 277 -1.59 -42.52 -0.13
C THR A 277 -0.36 -41.62 -0.29
N ARG A 278 -0.49 -40.56 -1.09
CA ARG A 278 0.55 -39.58 -1.40
C ARG A 278 0.36 -38.22 -0.72
N THR A 279 1.40 -37.41 -0.77
CA THR A 279 1.47 -36.02 -0.34
C THR A 279 1.13 -35.06 -1.47
N VAL A 280 0.83 -33.81 -1.12
CA VAL A 280 0.63 -32.72 -2.08
C VAL A 280 1.90 -32.47 -2.91
N ALA A 281 3.08 -32.61 -2.30
CA ALA A 281 4.37 -32.47 -2.99
C ALA A 281 4.60 -33.59 -4.03
N GLU A 282 4.31 -34.84 -3.69
CA GLU A 282 4.42 -35.96 -4.65
C GLU A 282 3.45 -35.78 -5.82
N ALA A 283 2.21 -35.37 -5.56
CA ALA A 283 1.26 -35.03 -6.61
C ALA A 283 1.76 -33.86 -7.47
N PHE A 284 2.33 -32.82 -6.87
CA PHE A 284 2.87 -31.68 -7.61
C PHE A 284 4.02 -32.09 -8.55
N THR A 285 4.94 -32.95 -8.11
CA THR A 285 6.04 -33.45 -8.96
C THR A 285 5.50 -34.12 -10.23
N GLU A 286 4.42 -34.88 -10.13
CA GLU A 286 3.74 -35.47 -11.29
C GLU A 286 3.08 -34.38 -12.16
N GLU A 287 2.33 -33.46 -11.54
CA GLU A 287 1.60 -32.40 -12.23
C GLU A 287 2.52 -31.44 -12.98
N ARG A 288 3.68 -31.13 -12.42
CA ARG A 288 4.65 -30.18 -13.01
C ARG A 288 5.02 -30.55 -14.44
N THR A 289 5.15 -31.85 -14.73
CA THR A 289 5.45 -32.36 -16.08
C THR A 289 4.31 -32.16 -17.10
N LYS A 290 3.12 -31.78 -16.64
CA LYS A 290 1.91 -31.57 -17.45
C LYS A 290 1.53 -30.10 -17.59
N LEU A 291 2.25 -29.20 -16.90
CA LEU A 291 2.10 -27.76 -17.09
C LEU A 291 2.62 -27.33 -18.47
N ARG A 292 2.09 -26.23 -18.99
CA ARG A 292 2.61 -25.63 -20.22
C ARG A 292 3.97 -25.00 -19.92
N THR A 293 4.88 -25.04 -20.90
CA THR A 293 6.18 -24.39 -20.79
C THR A 293 6.03 -22.88 -20.67
N LEU A 294 6.94 -22.26 -19.92
CA LEU A 294 7.06 -20.82 -19.88
C LEU A 294 7.49 -20.27 -21.25
N PRO A 295 7.07 -19.05 -21.61
CA PRO A 295 7.67 -18.32 -22.73
C PRO A 295 9.15 -18.02 -22.47
N ASP A 296 9.95 -17.93 -23.54
CA ASP A 296 11.39 -17.62 -23.43
C ASP A 296 11.66 -16.15 -23.12
N ASP A 297 10.73 -15.26 -23.49
CA ASP A 297 10.81 -13.83 -23.26
C ASP A 297 9.89 -13.36 -22.12
N ALA A 298 10.36 -12.33 -21.40
CA ALA A 298 9.61 -11.76 -20.27
C ALA A 298 8.49 -10.84 -20.77
N PHE A 299 7.30 -10.97 -20.20
CA PHE A 299 6.23 -10.01 -20.43
C PHE A 299 6.57 -8.66 -19.75
N PRO A 300 6.37 -7.50 -20.41
CA PRO A 300 6.63 -6.20 -19.79
C PRO A 300 5.56 -5.88 -18.73
N ILE A 301 5.89 -6.13 -17.46
CA ILE A 301 5.00 -5.89 -16.32
C ILE A 301 5.28 -4.51 -15.75
N GLU A 302 4.40 -3.55 -16.06
CA GLU A 302 4.50 -2.19 -15.53
C GLU A 302 3.13 -1.53 -15.39
N ASP A 303 2.99 -0.71 -14.34
CA ASP A 303 1.89 0.24 -14.20
C ASP A 303 2.15 1.42 -15.15
N ARG A 304 1.21 1.72 -16.05
CA ARG A 304 1.27 2.88 -16.94
C ARG A 304 0.22 3.90 -16.57
N VAL A 305 0.65 5.13 -16.28
CA VAL A 305 -0.26 6.24 -15.99
C VAL A 305 0.24 7.54 -16.60
N ASP A 306 -0.68 8.38 -17.06
CA ASP A 306 -0.35 9.74 -17.47
C ASP A 306 -0.39 10.67 -16.25
N ALA A 307 0.69 11.41 -16.05
CA ALA A 307 0.85 12.30 -14.90
C ALA A 307 1.22 13.72 -15.36
N ARG A 308 0.47 14.69 -14.85
CA ARG A 308 0.69 16.11 -15.17
C ARG A 308 1.80 16.70 -14.30
N VAL A 309 2.83 17.24 -14.95
CA VAL A 309 3.90 17.99 -14.29
C VAL A 309 3.46 19.44 -14.14
N GLY A 310 3.62 19.98 -12.93
CA GLY A 310 3.23 21.35 -12.58
C GLY A 310 4.26 22.41 -13.00
N LYS A 311 4.34 23.50 -12.22
CA LYS A 311 5.42 24.49 -12.35
C LYS A 311 6.74 24.01 -11.75
N THR A 312 6.66 23.07 -10.81
CA THR A 312 7.80 22.41 -10.20
C THR A 312 8.17 21.18 -11.05
N PRO A 313 9.46 20.83 -11.17
CA PRO A 313 9.96 19.76 -12.02
C PRO A 313 9.77 18.39 -11.35
N TYR A 314 8.55 18.08 -10.92
CA TYR A 314 8.21 16.80 -10.31
C TYR A 314 6.98 16.20 -10.95
N VAL A 315 7.06 14.90 -11.20
CA VAL A 315 5.92 14.06 -11.55
C VAL A 315 5.49 13.28 -10.32
N ARG A 316 4.19 13.27 -10.03
CA ARG A 316 3.65 12.57 -8.86
C ARG A 316 3.15 11.19 -9.25
N PHE A 317 3.69 10.15 -8.61
CA PHE A 317 3.26 8.77 -8.79
C PHE A 317 3.22 8.03 -7.45
N ASP A 318 2.17 7.23 -7.23
CA ASP A 318 2.00 6.42 -6.01
C ASP A 318 2.12 7.19 -4.67
N GLY A 319 1.79 8.49 -4.68
CA GLY A 319 1.87 9.36 -3.52
C GLY A 319 3.24 9.99 -3.25
N ASN A 320 4.21 9.76 -4.14
CA ASN A 320 5.57 10.29 -4.09
C ASN A 320 5.87 11.18 -5.29
N ASP A 321 6.80 12.11 -5.12
CA ASP A 321 7.21 13.07 -6.15
C ASP A 321 8.58 12.68 -6.70
N TYR A 322 8.67 12.45 -8.01
CA TYR A 322 9.89 12.05 -8.72
C TYR A 322 10.37 13.21 -9.60
N SER A 323 11.65 13.58 -9.51
CA SER A 323 12.17 14.73 -10.26
C SER A 323 12.24 14.44 -11.76
N VAL A 324 12.00 15.47 -12.57
CA VAL A 324 12.13 15.42 -14.03
C VAL A 324 13.05 16.56 -14.51
N PRO A 325 13.60 16.49 -15.73
CA PRO A 325 14.30 17.62 -16.32
C PRO A 325 13.44 18.90 -16.29
N HIS A 326 14.08 20.04 -15.97
CA HIS A 326 13.38 21.30 -15.72
C HIS A 326 12.67 21.89 -16.95
N ASP A 327 13.05 21.45 -18.14
CA ASP A 327 12.47 21.80 -19.44
C ASP A 327 11.21 20.99 -19.77
N ARG A 328 10.85 20.00 -18.94
CA ARG A 328 9.65 19.16 -19.06
C ARG A 328 8.52 19.54 -18.09
N VAL A 329 8.52 20.78 -17.60
CA VAL A 329 7.44 21.33 -16.76
C VAL A 329 6.19 21.71 -17.55
N ARG A 330 5.02 21.74 -16.88
CA ARG A 330 3.70 22.08 -17.46
C ARG A 330 3.26 21.16 -18.61
N ARG A 331 3.80 19.94 -18.67
CA ARG A 331 3.44 18.90 -19.64
C ARG A 331 2.75 17.73 -18.95
N THR A 332 2.07 16.90 -19.73
CA THR A 332 1.65 15.57 -19.29
C THR A 332 2.69 14.58 -19.75
N LEU A 333 3.25 13.80 -18.83
CA LEU A 333 4.26 12.79 -19.10
C LEU A 333 3.68 11.42 -18.79
N GLY A 334 4.12 10.40 -19.52
CA GLY A 334 3.85 9.01 -19.19
C GLY A 334 4.71 8.57 -18.02
N VAL A 335 4.15 7.77 -17.11
CA VAL A 335 4.90 7.10 -16.05
C VAL A 335 4.71 5.61 -16.22
N ALA A 336 5.82 4.90 -16.38
CA ALA A 336 5.88 3.44 -16.46
C ALA A 336 6.64 2.91 -15.24
N ALA A 337 5.95 2.21 -14.34
CA ALA A 337 6.50 1.78 -13.06
C ALA A 337 6.44 0.27 -12.86
N THR A 338 7.57 -0.34 -12.51
CA THR A 338 7.67 -1.72 -12.04
C THR A 338 7.58 -1.75 -10.51
N SER A 339 7.86 -2.89 -9.86
CA SER A 339 8.00 -2.99 -8.40
C SER A 339 9.13 -2.12 -7.85
N ASP A 340 10.18 -1.90 -8.65
CA ASP A 340 11.46 -1.36 -8.18
C ASP A 340 11.88 -0.07 -8.89
N THR A 341 11.27 0.23 -10.04
CA THR A 341 11.68 1.35 -10.89
C THR A 341 10.49 2.17 -11.35
N VAL A 342 10.66 3.49 -11.42
CA VAL A 342 9.72 4.43 -12.03
C VAL A 342 10.44 5.12 -13.19
N ARG A 343 9.94 4.91 -14.40
CA ARG A 343 10.41 5.58 -15.61
C ARG A 343 9.41 6.66 -16.00
N VAL A 344 9.92 7.84 -16.34
CA VAL A 344 9.12 8.96 -16.82
C VAL A 344 9.40 9.12 -18.31
N LEU A 345 8.34 9.24 -19.10
CA LEU A 345 8.39 9.28 -20.55
C LEU A 345 7.76 10.56 -21.09
N ASP A 346 8.41 11.23 -22.04
CA ASP A 346 7.82 12.25 -22.91
C ASP A 346 7.59 11.62 -24.29
N GLY A 347 6.37 11.16 -24.56
CA GLY A 347 6.09 10.31 -25.72
C GLY A 347 6.80 8.95 -25.60
N LEU A 348 7.78 8.70 -26.49
CA LEU A 348 8.59 7.47 -26.51
C LEU A 348 9.95 7.64 -25.83
N GLU A 349 10.34 8.87 -25.50
CA GLU A 349 11.63 9.19 -24.88
C GLU A 349 11.57 8.99 -23.36
N VAL A 350 12.49 8.22 -22.79
CA VAL A 350 12.64 8.11 -21.33
C VAL A 350 13.43 9.31 -20.83
N VAL A 351 12.76 10.23 -20.13
CA VAL A 351 13.35 11.48 -19.64
C VAL A 351 13.89 11.38 -18.21
N ALA A 352 13.46 10.37 -17.45
CA ALA A 352 13.97 10.11 -16.11
C ALA A 352 13.75 8.65 -15.70
N VAL A 353 14.66 8.13 -14.88
CA VAL A 353 14.56 6.79 -14.27
C VAL A 353 14.89 6.90 -12.79
N HIS A 354 14.01 6.39 -11.94
CA HIS A 354 14.13 6.47 -10.48
C HIS A 354 13.89 5.11 -9.84
N ARG A 355 14.48 4.88 -8.65
CA ARG A 355 14.04 3.78 -7.79
C ARG A 355 12.62 4.07 -7.29
N ARG A 356 11.71 3.10 -7.40
CA ARG A 356 10.35 3.23 -6.87
C ARG A 356 10.39 3.30 -5.35
N SER A 357 9.65 4.24 -4.77
CA SER A 357 9.42 4.33 -3.33
C SER A 357 7.99 3.90 -3.00
N TRP A 358 7.87 3.05 -1.98
CA TRP A 358 6.59 2.63 -1.41
C TRP A 358 6.17 3.50 -0.21
N GLY A 359 6.98 4.50 0.14
CA GLY A 359 6.68 5.53 1.13
C GLY A 359 5.55 6.47 0.70
N LYS A 360 5.36 7.58 1.42
CA LYS A 360 4.33 8.58 1.12
C LYS A 360 4.88 9.98 1.32
N GLY A 361 4.72 10.83 0.29
CA GLY A 361 5.22 12.20 0.31
C GLY A 361 6.74 12.29 0.21
N CYS A 362 7.42 11.21 -0.20
CA CYS A 362 8.85 11.23 -0.46
C CYS A 362 9.14 12.04 -1.73
N GLN A 363 10.24 12.80 -1.70
CA GLN A 363 10.81 13.45 -2.88
C GLN A 363 12.04 12.64 -3.32
N ILE A 364 11.96 12.06 -4.51
CA ILE A 364 13.01 11.25 -5.11
C ILE A 364 13.63 12.09 -6.21
N GLU A 365 14.84 12.56 -5.96
CA GLU A 365 15.50 13.53 -6.82
C GLU A 365 16.76 12.94 -7.44
N GLU A 366 16.86 13.05 -8.76
CA GLU A 366 18.11 12.89 -9.48
C GLU A 366 18.95 14.18 -9.33
N PRO A 367 20.18 14.12 -8.77
CA PRO A 367 21.04 15.29 -8.60
C PRO A 367 21.27 16.11 -9.88
N ALA A 368 21.34 15.44 -11.04
CA ALA A 368 21.52 16.11 -12.32
C ALA A 368 20.36 17.06 -12.67
N HIS A 369 19.11 16.70 -12.34
CA HIS A 369 17.95 17.56 -12.59
C HIS A 369 17.99 18.84 -11.75
N ILE A 370 18.38 18.70 -10.49
CA ILE A 370 18.47 19.82 -9.54
C ILE A 370 19.59 20.78 -9.96
N ALA A 371 20.76 20.24 -10.32
CA ALA A 371 21.89 21.02 -10.80
C ALA A 371 21.54 21.78 -12.09
N ALA A 372 20.91 21.12 -13.08
CA ALA A 372 20.51 21.75 -14.32
C ALA A 372 19.52 22.90 -14.12
N LEU A 373 18.55 22.75 -13.20
CA LEU A 373 17.63 23.84 -12.84
C LEU A 373 18.36 25.01 -12.18
N ALA A 374 19.33 24.74 -11.30
CA ALA A 374 20.11 25.77 -10.62
C ALA A 374 20.94 26.58 -11.62
N THR A 375 21.64 25.93 -12.54
CA THR A 375 22.41 26.57 -13.61
C THR A 375 21.51 27.45 -14.48
N ARG A 376 20.37 26.92 -14.93
CA ARG A 376 19.42 27.69 -15.76
C ARG A 376 18.89 28.94 -15.05
N LYS A 377 18.64 28.86 -13.73
CA LYS A 377 18.21 30.01 -12.92
C LYS A 377 19.33 31.04 -12.74
N ALA A 378 20.58 30.61 -12.61
CA ALA A 378 21.73 31.49 -12.51
C ALA A 378 21.94 32.28 -13.81
N GLU A 379 21.95 31.60 -14.96
CA GLU A 379 22.02 32.22 -16.30
C GLU A 379 20.88 33.23 -16.50
N ALA A 380 19.63 32.83 -16.23
CA ALA A 380 18.48 33.71 -16.38
C ALA A 380 18.51 34.92 -15.43
N ARG A 381 19.22 34.84 -14.30
CA ARG A 381 19.44 35.99 -13.39
C ARG A 381 20.50 36.92 -13.96
N GLN A 382 21.58 36.37 -14.51
CA GLN A 382 22.65 37.12 -15.16
C GLN A 382 22.12 37.89 -16.38
N GLU A 383 21.41 37.23 -17.30
CA GLU A 383 20.81 37.85 -18.49
C GLU A 383 19.85 39.00 -18.12
N ARG A 384 18.97 38.77 -17.13
CA ARG A 384 18.05 39.81 -16.65
C ARG A 384 18.79 40.97 -16.00
N GLY A 385 19.83 40.69 -15.22
CA GLY A 385 20.70 41.72 -14.64
C GLY A 385 21.38 42.56 -15.72
N MET A 386 21.94 41.93 -16.75
CA MET A 386 22.57 42.58 -17.89
C MET A 386 21.58 43.43 -18.68
N ASN A 387 20.42 42.87 -19.05
CA ASN A 387 19.39 43.60 -19.78
C ASN A 387 18.87 44.81 -18.98
N ARG A 388 18.61 44.64 -17.68
CA ARG A 388 18.22 45.76 -16.80
C ARG A 388 19.29 46.85 -16.80
N LEU A 389 20.55 46.46 -16.61
CA LEU A 389 21.68 47.38 -16.55
C LEU A 389 21.86 48.13 -17.87
N PHE A 390 21.84 47.44 -19.00
CA PHE A 390 22.05 48.04 -20.33
C PHE A 390 20.88 48.91 -20.80
N VAL A 391 19.64 48.59 -20.40
CA VAL A 391 18.48 49.44 -20.71
C VAL A 391 18.50 50.72 -19.87
N SER A 392 18.87 50.61 -18.59
CA SER A 392 18.94 51.79 -17.72
C SER A 392 20.18 52.64 -17.93
N VAL A 393 21.33 52.02 -18.28
CA VAL A 393 22.63 52.67 -18.42
C VAL A 393 23.36 52.08 -19.64
N PRO A 394 23.15 52.66 -20.84
CA PRO A 394 23.75 52.17 -22.08
C PRO A 394 25.29 52.07 -22.04
N GLU A 395 25.94 52.95 -21.27
CA GLU A 395 27.39 53.04 -21.06
C GLU A 395 27.97 51.79 -20.37
N ALA A 396 27.12 51.00 -19.68
CA ALA A 396 27.54 49.76 -19.05
C ALA A 396 27.89 48.65 -20.05
N ARG A 397 27.36 48.71 -21.29
CA ARG A 397 27.63 47.70 -22.33
C ARG A 397 29.11 47.66 -22.74
N PRO A 398 29.72 48.76 -23.22
CA PRO A 398 31.14 48.75 -23.59
C PRO A 398 32.07 48.46 -22.40
N PHE A 399 31.67 48.84 -21.17
CA PHE A 399 32.42 48.52 -19.97
C PHE A 399 32.46 47.00 -19.68
N ILE A 400 31.31 46.33 -19.78
CA ILE A 400 31.23 44.88 -19.58
C ILE A 400 31.92 44.11 -20.70
N GLU A 401 31.81 44.56 -21.95
CA GLU A 401 32.48 43.93 -23.11
C GLU A 401 34.02 43.97 -22.94
N ARG A 402 34.59 45.15 -22.65
CA ARG A 402 36.03 45.29 -22.41
C ARG A 402 36.51 44.56 -21.15
N MET A 403 35.70 44.51 -20.09
CA MET A 403 36.00 43.73 -18.89
C MET A 403 36.02 42.22 -19.20
N ALA A 404 35.11 41.73 -20.05
CA ALA A 404 35.05 40.35 -20.47
C ALA A 404 36.27 39.93 -21.30
N GLU A 405 36.75 40.80 -22.20
CA GLU A 405 37.99 40.60 -22.97
C GLU A 405 39.22 40.38 -22.08
N ARG A 406 39.23 40.97 -20.88
CA ARG A 406 40.30 40.80 -19.87
C ARG A 406 40.07 39.63 -18.91
N GLY A 407 39.06 38.80 -19.16
CA GLY A 407 38.74 37.64 -18.31
C GLY A 407 38.08 38.00 -16.96
N GLY A 408 37.46 39.17 -16.85
CA GLY A 408 36.78 39.61 -15.63
C GLY A 408 35.49 38.83 -15.31
N ASN A 409 35.13 38.74 -14.03
CA ASN A 409 33.89 38.09 -13.59
C ASN A 409 32.65 38.97 -13.91
N ILE A 410 32.03 38.70 -15.06
CA ILE A 410 30.85 39.43 -15.55
C ILE A 410 29.66 39.34 -14.60
N GLY A 411 29.36 38.15 -14.07
CA GLY A 411 28.20 37.93 -13.19
C GLY A 411 28.30 38.74 -11.90
N GLY A 412 29.48 38.73 -11.27
CA GLY A 412 29.77 39.57 -10.09
C GLY A 412 29.71 41.06 -10.42
N ALA A 413 30.26 41.47 -11.57
CA ALA A 413 30.27 42.86 -11.98
C ALA A 413 28.86 43.41 -12.22
N VAL A 414 28.00 42.67 -12.93
CA VAL A 414 26.61 43.04 -13.20
C VAL A 414 25.79 43.12 -11.91
N ALA A 415 26.01 42.22 -10.95
CA ALA A 415 25.35 42.28 -9.65
C ALA A 415 25.73 43.56 -8.86
N ILE A 416 27.03 43.90 -8.82
CA ILE A 416 27.52 45.09 -8.10
C ILE A 416 27.08 46.37 -8.81
N LEU A 417 27.20 46.44 -10.14
CA LEU A 417 26.74 47.59 -10.93
C LEU A 417 25.22 47.78 -10.81
N GLY A 418 24.45 46.68 -10.74
CA GLY A 418 23.01 46.74 -10.44
C GLY A 418 22.72 47.34 -9.06
N GLY A 419 23.51 47.01 -8.05
CA GLY A 419 23.41 47.64 -6.73
C GLY A 419 23.79 49.13 -6.73
N LEU A 420 24.80 49.52 -7.51
CA LEU A 420 25.19 50.92 -7.69
C LEU A 420 24.12 51.70 -8.46
N LEU A 421 23.48 51.08 -9.46
CA LEU A 421 22.34 51.65 -10.18
C LEU A 421 21.20 51.96 -9.21
N ASP A 422 20.87 51.02 -8.31
CA ASP A 422 19.83 51.19 -7.31
C ASP A 422 20.16 52.29 -6.28
N ALA A 423 21.45 52.49 -5.94
CA ALA A 423 21.89 53.44 -4.91
C ALA A 423 22.18 54.87 -5.41
N PHE A 424 22.61 55.02 -6.66
CA PHE A 424 23.05 56.31 -7.25
C PHE A 424 22.18 56.76 -8.43
N GLY A 425 21.38 55.87 -9.00
CA GLY A 425 20.54 56.14 -10.17
C GLY A 425 21.31 56.05 -11.49
N ALA A 426 20.55 55.93 -12.58
CA ALA A 426 21.08 55.68 -13.93
C ALA A 426 22.04 56.75 -14.44
N LYS A 427 21.70 58.03 -14.24
CA LYS A 427 22.48 59.16 -14.76
C LYS A 427 23.87 59.24 -14.15
N GLU A 428 23.99 59.12 -12.82
CA GLU A 428 25.29 59.17 -12.16
C GLU A 428 26.14 57.93 -12.47
N LEU A 429 25.50 56.75 -12.54
CA LEU A 429 26.20 55.52 -12.91
C LEU A 429 26.75 55.58 -14.34
N GLY A 430 25.98 56.11 -15.30
CA GLY A 430 26.43 56.28 -16.69
C GLY A 430 27.69 57.14 -16.79
N VAL A 431 27.70 58.31 -16.15
CA VAL A 431 28.88 59.20 -16.18
C VAL A 431 30.09 58.55 -15.51
N ALA A 432 29.88 57.82 -14.41
CA ALA A 432 30.96 57.12 -13.73
C ALA A 432 31.55 55.97 -14.57
N LEU A 433 30.71 55.29 -15.36
CA LEU A 433 31.15 54.25 -16.29
C LEU A 433 31.93 54.82 -17.47
N ASP A 434 31.49 55.93 -18.05
CA ASP A 434 32.23 56.63 -19.11
C ASP A 434 33.61 57.12 -18.62
N GLU A 435 33.66 57.67 -17.41
CA GLU A 435 34.92 58.11 -16.82
C GLU A 435 35.85 56.92 -16.52
N ALA A 436 35.32 55.80 -16.03
CA ALA A 436 36.08 54.58 -15.84
C ALA A 436 36.59 53.98 -17.17
N LEU A 437 35.78 54.04 -18.22
CA LEU A 437 36.13 53.62 -19.57
C LEU A 437 37.23 54.48 -20.18
N ALA A 438 37.15 55.81 -20.00
CA ALA A 438 38.16 56.75 -20.48
C ALA A 438 39.51 56.58 -19.78
N ALA A 439 39.50 56.21 -18.49
CA ALA A 439 40.68 55.95 -17.69
C ALA A 439 41.23 54.50 -17.83
N ASP A 440 40.63 53.67 -18.70
CA ASP A 440 40.92 52.23 -18.84
C ASP A 440 40.85 51.42 -17.51
N ALA A 441 40.08 51.93 -16.55
CA ALA A 441 39.95 51.39 -15.20
C ALA A 441 38.80 50.35 -15.14
N LEU A 442 38.97 49.23 -15.85
CA LEU A 442 37.95 48.19 -16.08
C LEU A 442 37.68 47.26 -14.88
N HIS A 443 37.34 47.83 -13.73
CA HIS A 443 36.97 47.12 -12.51
C HIS A 443 35.92 47.90 -11.73
N VAL A 444 34.98 47.18 -11.09
CA VAL A 444 33.81 47.82 -10.46
C VAL A 444 34.18 48.70 -9.26
N ALA A 445 35.33 48.45 -8.65
CA ALA A 445 35.87 49.30 -7.57
C ALA A 445 36.17 50.73 -8.05
N ALA A 446 36.71 50.92 -9.26
CA ALA A 446 36.93 52.26 -9.82
C ALA A 446 35.62 52.98 -10.09
N VAL A 447 34.62 52.29 -10.66
CA VAL A 447 33.28 52.89 -10.89
C VAL A 447 32.69 53.38 -9.57
N ARG A 448 32.81 52.58 -8.49
CA ARG A 448 32.37 52.97 -7.15
C ARG A 448 33.15 54.18 -6.62
N GLN A 449 34.48 54.19 -6.74
CA GLN A 449 35.31 55.32 -6.31
C GLN A 449 34.96 56.62 -7.05
N ILE A 450 34.71 56.53 -8.36
CA ILE A 450 34.28 57.69 -9.17
C ILE A 450 32.92 58.19 -8.70
N LEU A 451 31.95 57.30 -8.45
CA LEU A 451 30.64 57.66 -7.90
C LEU A 451 30.75 58.33 -6.53
N ASP A 452 31.55 57.76 -5.62
CA ASP A 452 31.74 58.31 -4.28
C ASP A 452 32.41 59.68 -4.33
N ARG A 453 33.46 59.86 -5.16
CA ARG A 453 34.11 61.16 -5.38
C ARG A 453 33.15 62.21 -5.92
N ARG A 454 32.42 61.90 -7.00
CA ARG A 454 31.44 62.82 -7.61
C ARG A 454 30.33 63.23 -6.65
N ARG A 455 29.92 62.32 -5.76
CA ARG A 455 28.88 62.58 -4.76
C ARG A 455 29.38 63.46 -3.60
N LEU A 456 30.65 63.29 -3.21
CA LEU A 456 31.34 64.18 -2.27
C LEU A 456 31.51 65.59 -2.86
N ASP A 457 31.93 65.70 -4.11
CA ASP A 457 32.10 66.98 -4.81
C ASP A 457 30.77 67.76 -4.96
N THR A 458 29.63 67.04 -4.96
CA THR A 458 28.29 67.63 -4.98
C THR A 458 27.67 67.84 -3.59
N GLY A 459 28.45 67.64 -2.52
CA GLY A 459 28.03 67.89 -1.13
C GLY A 459 26.95 66.95 -0.59
N LYS A 460 26.72 65.80 -1.25
CA LYS A 460 25.71 64.81 -0.84
C LYS A 460 26.35 63.69 -0.03
N PRO A 461 25.75 63.22 1.08
CA PRO A 461 26.26 62.07 1.82
C PRO A 461 26.17 60.79 0.98
N THR A 462 27.14 59.87 1.19
CA THR A 462 27.18 58.55 0.56
C THR A 462 25.91 57.76 0.89
N PRO A 463 25.26 57.06 -0.05
CA PRO A 463 24.15 56.18 0.30
C PRO A 463 24.69 55.05 1.16
N ILE A 464 24.25 55.01 2.41
CA ILE A 464 24.36 53.82 3.22
C ILE A 464 23.20 52.92 2.78
N ALA A 465 23.49 51.90 1.98
CA ALA A 465 22.52 50.84 1.68
C ALA A 465 22.37 49.96 2.92
N VAL A 466 21.65 50.45 3.93
CA VAL A 466 21.12 49.58 4.97
C VAL A 466 19.61 49.67 4.88
N ALA A 467 19.00 48.67 4.23
CA ALA A 467 17.60 48.37 4.46
C ALA A 467 17.51 47.85 5.90
N LEU A 468 17.39 48.75 6.87
CA LEU A 468 17.03 48.36 8.23
C LEU A 468 15.61 47.79 8.15
N PRO A 469 15.34 46.59 8.70
CA PRO A 469 13.97 46.10 8.84
C PRO A 469 13.11 47.17 9.52
N ASP A 470 11.83 47.25 9.17
CA ASP A 470 10.86 48.16 9.81
C ASP A 470 10.50 47.65 11.22
N ASP A 471 11.53 47.43 12.06
CA ASP A 471 11.45 46.98 13.45
C ASP A 471 11.81 48.17 14.37
N PRO A 472 10.93 48.54 15.32
CA PRO A 472 11.19 49.59 16.30
C PRO A 472 12.51 49.45 17.05
N ARG A 473 12.99 48.22 17.26
CA ARG A 473 14.24 47.93 17.99
C ARG A 473 15.51 48.40 17.28
N VAL A 474 15.42 48.67 15.99
CA VAL A 474 16.55 49.05 15.14
C VAL A 474 16.56 50.57 14.89
N ARG A 475 15.38 51.22 14.85
CA ARG A 475 15.26 52.68 14.68
C ARG A 475 15.67 53.48 15.92
N ASP A 476 15.44 52.95 17.12
CA ASP A 476 15.70 53.65 18.39
C ASP A 476 17.07 53.33 19.01
N VAL A 477 18.02 52.81 18.22
CA VAL A 477 19.39 52.59 18.71
C VAL A 477 20.13 53.91 18.81
N THR A 478 20.12 54.51 20.00
CA THR A 478 20.98 55.64 20.34
C THR A 478 22.42 55.16 20.50
N VAL A 479 23.19 55.19 19.41
CA VAL A 479 24.62 54.91 19.47
C VAL A 479 25.31 56.02 20.25
N ARG A 480 25.66 55.75 21.52
CA ARG A 480 26.54 56.63 22.30
C ARG A 480 27.91 56.64 21.63
N GLN A 481 28.25 57.70 20.91
CA GLN A 481 29.63 57.94 20.48
C GLN A 481 30.50 58.02 21.74
N ARG A 482 31.45 57.08 21.87
CA ARG A 482 32.46 57.17 22.91
C ARG A 482 33.39 58.34 22.57
N PRO A 483 33.77 59.17 23.56
CA PRO A 483 34.63 60.31 23.29
C PRO A 483 36.01 59.83 22.81
N LEU A 484 36.54 60.50 21.79
CA LEU A 484 37.77 60.13 21.07
C LEU A 484 39.05 60.25 21.91
N ASN A 485 38.97 60.93 23.05
CA ASN A 485 40.05 61.03 24.05
C ASN A 485 40.47 59.68 24.65
N ALA A 486 39.66 58.63 24.53
CA ALA A 486 40.03 57.27 24.93
C ALA A 486 41.15 56.65 24.05
N TYR A 487 41.39 57.18 22.85
CA TYR A 487 42.45 56.70 21.95
C TYR A 487 43.79 57.42 22.12
N ASP A 488 43.85 58.55 22.83
CA ASP A 488 45.11 59.25 23.09
C ASP A 488 46.01 58.44 24.03
N ALA A 489 45.43 57.63 24.92
CA ALA A 489 46.16 56.69 25.77
C ALA A 489 46.88 55.56 24.99
N LEU A 490 46.47 55.28 23.75
CA LEU A 490 47.11 54.27 22.89
C LEU A 490 48.27 54.82 22.05
N LYS A 491 48.43 56.15 21.95
CA LYS A 491 49.58 56.80 21.28
C LYS A 491 50.77 57.08 22.21
N GLY A 492 50.61 57.00 23.53
CA GLY A 492 51.67 57.26 24.51
C GLY A 492 52.60 56.08 24.85
N MET A 493 52.30 54.85 24.41
CA MET A 493 53.04 53.63 24.82
C MET A 493 54.03 53.07 23.78
N LYS A 494 54.39 53.81 22.72
CA LYS A 494 55.40 53.38 21.72
C LYS A 494 56.49 54.43 21.50
N GLY A 495 57.09 54.89 22.58
CA GLY A 495 58.17 55.88 22.53
C GLY A 495 59.08 55.84 23.75
N ASN A 496 59.57 54.66 24.14
CA ASN A 496 60.86 54.53 24.81
C ASN A 496 61.32 53.07 24.82
N GLU A 497 62.64 52.89 24.81
CA GLU A 497 63.40 51.63 24.78
C GLU A 497 63.62 51.05 23.37
N HIS A 498 64.64 51.57 22.68
CA HIS A 498 65.81 50.81 22.20
C HIS A 498 66.97 51.82 22.05
N GLY A 499 67.73 51.96 23.14
CA GLY A 499 69.10 52.45 23.19
C GLY A 499 69.97 51.36 23.78
#